data_AF-A0A482WND1-F1
#
_entry.id   AF-A0A482WND1-F1
#
_cell.length_a   1.000
_cell.length_b   1.000
_cell.length_c   1.000
_cell.angle_alpha   90.00
_cell.angle_beta   90.00
_cell.angle_gamma   90.00
#
_symmetry.space_group_name_H-M   'P 1'
#
loop_
_entity.id
_entity.type
_entity.pdbx_description
1 polymer ?
#
loop_
_entity_poly.entity_id
_entity_poly.type
_entity_poly.pdbx_seq_one_letter_code
_entity_poly.pdbx_strand_id
1 'polypeptide(L)'
;MHWKIIRKQQELNKNKEIIVLDPKRSNAINIGMTKLPPPRSIKTAILKMDSTVMNREGIEKLLCMLPSEEERSKIQDAQAANPDLPLGSAEQFLLTLASITELPARLKLWAFKLDYENCEKIHSIIVK
;
A
#
# COMPACT_ATOMS: atom_id res chain seq x y z
N MET A 1 22.29 21.97 20.84
CA MET A 1 20.85 22.04 20.54
C MET A 1 20.32 20.72 19.92
N HIS A 2 20.52 19.55 20.54
CA HIS A 2 20.14 18.26 19.91
C HIS A 2 19.20 17.35 20.72
N TRP A 3 18.67 17.80 21.85
CA TRP A 3 17.87 16.95 22.75
C TRP A 3 16.35 17.09 22.59
N LYS A 4 15.87 17.95 21.67
CA LYS A 4 14.42 18.20 21.48
C LYS A 4 13.73 17.26 20.49
N ILE A 5 14.48 16.49 19.71
CA ILE A 5 13.90 15.67 18.62
C ILE A 5 13.27 14.37 19.17
N ILE A 6 13.80 13.80 20.25
CA ILE A 6 13.30 12.53 20.81
C ILE A 6 11.94 12.69 21.51
N ARG A 7 11.62 13.86 22.08
CA ARG A 7 10.33 14.08 22.79
C ARG A 7 9.14 14.37 21.87
N LYS A 8 9.36 14.91 20.66
CA LYS A 8 8.24 15.26 19.75
C LYS A 8 7.55 14.02 19.19
N GLN A 9 8.17 12.84 19.25
CA GLN A 9 7.56 11.58 18.83
C GLN A 9 6.53 11.05 19.85
N GLN A 10 6.61 11.46 21.13
CA GLN A 10 5.72 10.97 22.20
C GLN A 10 4.36 11.68 22.25
N GLU A 11 4.19 12.83 21.59
CA GLU A 11 2.95 13.62 21.66
C GLU A 11 1.99 13.45 20.47
N LEU A 12 2.29 12.58 19.51
CA LEU A 12 1.36 12.24 18.42
C LEU A 12 0.33 11.17 18.80
N ASN A 13 0.50 10.49 19.95
CA ASN A 13 -0.36 9.38 20.36
C ASN A 13 -1.50 9.79 21.32
N LYS A 14 -2.08 10.97 21.10
CA LYS A 14 -3.37 11.36 21.71
C LYS A 14 -4.56 11.04 20.81
N ASN A 15 -4.34 10.50 19.61
CA ASN A 15 -5.40 10.03 18.75
C ASN A 15 -5.73 8.57 19.08
N LYS A 16 -7.03 8.27 19.10
CA LYS A 16 -7.64 6.99 19.42
C LYS A 16 -7.38 5.92 18.34
N GLU A 17 -6.15 5.82 17.84
CA GLU A 17 -5.80 5.00 16.69
C GLU A 17 -4.60 4.12 16.99
N ILE A 18 -4.68 2.84 16.63
CA ILE A 18 -3.61 1.87 16.85
C ILE A 18 -2.56 2.03 15.75
N ILE A 19 -1.36 2.46 16.13
CA ILE A 19 -0.20 2.57 15.25
C ILE A 19 0.86 1.60 15.76
N VAL A 20 1.10 0.52 15.00
CA VAL A 20 2.12 -0.49 15.32
C VAL A 20 3.36 -0.39 14.44
N LEU A 21 3.24 0.30 13.30
CA LEU A 21 4.33 0.48 12.36
C LEU A 21 5.22 1.64 12.76
N ASP A 22 6.48 1.54 12.35
CA ASP A 22 7.45 2.61 12.52
C ASP A 22 6.96 3.89 11.81
N PRO A 23 7.11 5.09 12.39
CA PRO A 23 6.64 6.34 11.78
C PRO A 23 7.17 6.56 10.37
N LYS A 24 8.41 6.13 10.07
CA LYS A 24 8.98 6.17 8.72
C LYS A 24 8.22 5.27 7.74
N ARG A 25 7.91 4.04 8.15
CA ARG A 25 7.13 3.06 7.37
C ARG A 25 5.73 3.61 7.13
N SER A 26 5.06 4.05 8.19
CA SER A 26 3.71 4.61 8.12
C SER A 26 3.66 5.85 7.21
N ASN A 27 4.66 6.74 7.27
CA ASN A 27 4.77 7.88 6.35
C ASN A 27 4.97 7.44 4.89
N ALA A 28 5.82 6.44 4.63
CA ALA A 28 6.02 5.93 3.28
C ALA A 28 4.72 5.35 2.67
N ILE A 29 3.94 4.62 3.48
CA ILE A 29 2.63 4.10 3.07
C ILE A 29 1.64 5.24 2.82
N ASN A 30 1.54 6.22 3.73
CA ASN A 30 0.65 7.36 3.56
C ASN A 30 0.98 8.17 2.28
N ILE A 31 2.27 8.37 1.98
CA ILE A 31 2.71 9.00 0.72
C ILE A 31 2.38 8.10 -0.49
N GLY A 32 2.43 6.78 -0.34
CA GLY A 32 1.95 5.84 -1.34
C GLY A 32 0.46 6.01 -1.60
N MET A 33 -0.34 6.06 -0.54
CA MET A 33 -1.80 6.22 -0.59
C MET A 33 -2.25 7.51 -1.25
N THR A 34 -1.50 8.61 -1.14
CA THR A 34 -1.84 9.86 -1.85
C THR A 34 -1.62 9.77 -3.36
N LYS A 35 -0.70 8.88 -3.80
CA LYS A 35 -0.44 8.61 -5.22
C LYS A 35 -1.27 7.45 -5.76
N LEU A 36 -1.88 6.66 -4.88
CA LEU A 36 -2.69 5.51 -5.24
C LEU A 36 -4.19 5.86 -5.14
N PRO A 37 -5.03 5.23 -5.97
CA PRO A 37 -6.47 5.37 -5.85
C PRO A 37 -6.99 4.80 -4.52
N PRO A 38 -8.27 5.01 -4.16
CA PRO A 38 -8.83 4.55 -2.89
C PRO A 38 -8.61 3.05 -2.65
N PRO A 39 -8.41 2.56 -1.41
CA PRO A 39 -8.12 1.14 -1.14
C PRO A 39 -9.16 0.17 -1.70
N ARG A 40 -10.44 0.58 -1.67
CA ARG A 40 -11.57 -0.15 -2.28
C ARG A 40 -11.42 -0.27 -3.79
N SER A 41 -10.98 0.81 -4.44
CA SER A 41 -10.72 0.85 -5.88
C SER A 41 -9.48 0.04 -6.23
N ILE A 42 -8.40 0.09 -5.43
CA ILE A 42 -7.19 -0.73 -5.64
C ILE A 42 -7.55 -2.22 -5.63
N LYS A 43 -8.27 -2.69 -4.61
CA LYS A 43 -8.68 -4.10 -4.51
C LYS A 43 -9.46 -4.54 -5.76
N THR A 44 -10.42 -3.72 -6.20
CA THR A 44 -11.24 -4.00 -7.37
C THR A 44 -10.42 -3.92 -8.67
N ALA A 45 -9.52 -2.94 -8.78
CA ALA A 45 -8.67 -2.74 -9.95
C ALA A 45 -7.69 -3.89 -10.13
N ILE A 46 -7.12 -4.42 -9.04
CA ILE A 46 -6.26 -5.61 -9.08
C ILE A 46 -7.06 -6.86 -9.46
N LEU A 47 -8.28 -7.00 -8.92
CA LEU A 47 -9.19 -8.11 -9.26
C LEU A 47 -9.62 -8.09 -10.73
N LYS A 48 -9.87 -6.89 -11.28
CA LYS A 48 -10.31 -6.69 -12.67
C LYS A 48 -9.17 -6.41 -13.65
N MET A 49 -7.94 -6.24 -13.16
CA MET A 49 -6.78 -5.74 -13.93
C MET A 49 -7.11 -4.46 -14.72
N ASP A 50 -7.77 -3.51 -14.05
CA ASP A 50 -8.33 -2.31 -14.66
C ASP A 50 -7.27 -1.19 -14.81
N SER A 51 -6.71 -1.08 -16.02
CA SER A 51 -5.65 -0.13 -16.37
C SER A 51 -6.10 1.34 -16.35
N THR A 52 -7.41 1.62 -16.23
CA THR A 52 -7.93 2.99 -16.11
C THR A 52 -7.82 3.53 -14.68
N VAL A 53 -7.80 2.64 -13.70
CA VAL A 53 -7.74 2.98 -12.27
C VAL A 53 -6.30 3.03 -11.78
N MET A 54 -5.43 2.19 -12.32
CA MET A 54 -4.02 2.12 -11.90
C MET A 54 -3.12 1.78 -13.08
N ASN A 55 -1.97 2.45 -13.12
CA ASN A 55 -0.93 2.26 -14.13
C ASN A 55 0.24 1.41 -13.58
N ARG A 56 1.24 1.16 -14.43
CA ARG A 56 2.43 0.38 -14.08
C ARG A 56 3.15 0.92 -12.84
N GLU A 57 3.34 2.23 -12.74
CA GLU A 57 4.00 2.85 -11.59
C GLU A 57 3.26 2.57 -10.27
N GLY A 58 1.93 2.61 -10.29
CA GLY A 58 1.10 2.25 -9.14
C GLY A 58 1.28 0.79 -8.72
N ILE A 59 1.40 -0.12 -9.69
CA ILE A 59 1.63 -1.55 -9.45
C ILE A 59 3.02 -1.81 -8.86
N GLU A 60 4.07 -1.21 -9.41
CA GLU A 60 5.44 -1.33 -8.87
C GLU A 60 5.53 -0.74 -7.46
N LYS A 61 4.84 0.38 -7.22
CA LYS A 61 4.80 1.00 -5.90
C LYS A 61 4.09 0.13 -4.88
N LEU A 62 2.97 -0.51 -5.25
CA LEU A 62 2.30 -1.49 -4.41
C LEU A 62 3.18 -2.70 -4.12
N LEU A 63 3.89 -3.23 -5.13
CA LEU A 63 4.83 -4.34 -4.95
C LEU A 63 5.94 -4.00 -3.95
N CYS A 64 6.46 -2.78 -4.00
CA CYS A 64 7.49 -2.29 -3.08
C CYS A 64 6.95 -1.95 -1.67
N MET A 65 5.65 -1.69 -1.55
CA MET A 65 4.96 -1.36 -0.29
C MET A 65 4.23 -2.54 0.35
N LEU A 66 4.44 -3.76 -0.14
CA LEU A 66 3.80 -4.94 0.46
C LEU A 66 4.25 -5.11 1.91
N PRO A 67 3.30 -5.32 2.85
CA PRO A 67 3.66 -5.62 4.22
C PRO A 67 4.37 -6.97 4.27
N SER A 68 5.38 -7.06 5.12
CA SER A 68 5.91 -8.36 5.52
C SER A 68 4.88 -9.11 6.37
N GLU A 69 4.95 -10.43 6.37
CA GLU A 69 4.04 -11.26 7.17
C GLU A 69 4.09 -10.90 8.67
N GLU A 70 5.27 -10.55 9.18
CA GLU A 70 5.47 -10.05 10.53
C GLU A 70 4.71 -8.74 10.81
N GLU A 71 4.71 -7.80 9.87
CA GLU A 71 4.01 -6.52 10.02
C GLU A 71 2.51 -6.74 10.05
N ARG A 72 2.00 -7.59 9.14
CA ARG A 72 0.60 -7.98 9.13
C ARG A 72 0.20 -8.62 10.46
N SER A 73 1.02 -9.54 10.97
CA SER A 73 0.76 -10.21 12.25
C SER A 73 0.72 -9.22 13.42
N LYS A 74 1.65 -8.26 13.47
CA LYS A 74 1.65 -7.20 14.50
C LYS A 74 0.38 -6.35 14.44
N ILE A 75 -0.07 -5.98 13.24
CA ILE A 75 -1.31 -5.20 13.08
C ILE A 75 -2.52 -6.00 13.56
N GLN A 76 -2.61 -7.28 13.19
CA GLN A 76 -3.71 -8.15 13.63
C GLN A 76 -3.71 -8.37 15.15
N ASP A 77 -2.54 -8.59 15.74
CA ASP A 77 -2.39 -8.79 17.19
C ASP A 77 -2.80 -7.52 17.96
N ALA A 78 -2.33 -6.35 17.54
CA ALA A 78 -2.69 -5.10 18.18
C ALA A 78 -4.18 -4.76 18.02
N GLN A 79 -4.79 -5.09 16.87
CA GLN A 79 -6.23 -4.98 16.65
C GLN A 79 -7.02 -5.95 17.56
N ALA A 80 -6.53 -7.18 17.74
CA ALA A 80 -7.13 -8.16 18.62
C ALA A 80 -7.00 -7.76 20.11
N ALA A 81 -5.87 -7.14 20.48
CA ALA A 81 -5.63 -6.60 21.81
C ALA A 81 -6.46 -5.34 22.11
N ASN A 82 -6.81 -4.55 21.09
CA ASN A 82 -7.54 -3.29 21.24
C ASN A 82 -8.70 -3.19 20.23
N PRO A 83 -9.75 -4.03 20.34
CA PRO A 83 -10.86 -4.04 19.38
C PRO A 83 -11.70 -2.75 19.38
N ASP A 84 -11.64 -1.96 20.46
CA ASP A 84 -12.35 -0.67 20.61
C ASP A 84 -11.70 0.49 19.84
N LEU A 85 -10.43 0.35 19.44
CA LEU A 85 -9.69 1.40 18.77
C LEU A 85 -9.52 1.09 17.28
N PRO A 86 -9.83 2.04 16.38
CA PRO A 86 -9.53 1.87 14.96
C PRO A 86 -8.02 1.77 14.71
N LEU A 87 -7.62 0.99 13.71
CA LEU A 87 -6.25 0.97 13.21
C LEU A 87 -5.93 2.27 12.46
N GLY A 88 -4.67 2.69 12.51
CA GLY A 88 -4.15 3.79 11.71
C GLY A 88 -4.39 3.60 10.21
N SER A 89 -4.37 4.70 9.45
CA SER A 89 -4.67 4.68 8.00
C SER A 89 -3.72 3.77 7.21
N ALA A 90 -2.42 3.75 7.57
CA ALA A 90 -1.43 2.90 6.93
C ALA A 90 -1.65 1.41 7.28
N GLU A 91 -1.95 1.11 8.54
CA GLU A 91 -2.24 -0.24 9.01
C GLU A 91 -3.50 -0.83 8.36
N GLN A 92 -4.59 -0.05 8.28
CA GLN A 92 -5.79 -0.46 7.54
C GLN A 92 -5.49 -0.74 6.06
N PHE A 93 -4.67 0.10 5.44
CA PHE A 93 -4.25 -0.08 4.06
C PHE A 93 -3.50 -1.40 3.88
N LEU A 94 -2.53 -1.68 4.73
CA LEU A 94 -1.73 -2.90 4.67
C LEU A 94 -2.56 -4.15 4.96
N LEU A 95 -3.50 -4.11 5.92
CA LEU A 95 -4.45 -5.21 6.11
C LEU A 95 -5.34 -5.44 4.88
N THR A 96 -5.80 -4.36 4.26
CA THR A 96 -6.62 -4.44 3.03
C THR A 96 -5.83 -5.10 1.91
N LEU A 97 -4.55 -4.76 1.75
CA LEU A 97 -3.65 -5.41 0.80
C LEU A 97 -3.41 -6.89 1.16
N ALA A 98 -3.10 -7.19 2.42
CA ALA A 98 -2.84 -8.55 2.87
C ALA A 98 -4.07 -9.47 2.84
N SER A 99 -5.28 -8.89 2.82
CA SER A 99 -6.53 -9.61 2.60
C SER A 99 -6.67 -10.13 1.16
N ILE A 100 -5.90 -9.60 0.20
CA ILE A 100 -5.92 -10.05 -1.19
C ILE A 100 -4.98 -11.26 -1.33
N THR A 101 -5.55 -12.44 -1.54
CA THR A 101 -4.79 -13.67 -1.78
C THR A 101 -3.97 -13.55 -3.07
N GLU A 102 -2.72 -13.99 -3.04
CA GLU A 102 -1.80 -13.96 -4.20
C GLU A 102 -1.60 -12.56 -4.79
N LEU A 103 -1.72 -11.50 -3.96
CA LEU A 103 -1.48 -10.11 -4.36
C LEU A 103 -0.19 -9.90 -5.16
N PRO A 104 1.01 -10.35 -4.70
CA PRO A 104 2.25 -10.16 -5.46
C PRO A 104 2.23 -10.86 -6.83
N ALA A 105 1.66 -12.06 -6.95
CA ALA A 105 1.56 -12.77 -8.22
C ALA A 105 0.64 -12.03 -9.20
N ARG A 106 -0.50 -11.54 -8.73
CA ARG A 106 -1.45 -10.75 -9.53
C ARG A 106 -0.86 -9.43 -10.00
N LEU A 107 -0.17 -8.71 -9.11
CA LEU A 107 0.51 -7.46 -9.46
C LEU A 107 1.60 -7.70 -10.52
N LYS A 108 2.40 -8.76 -10.39
CA LYS A 108 3.39 -9.14 -11.41
C LYS A 108 2.75 -9.49 -12.76
N LEU A 109 1.68 -10.28 -12.75
CA LEU A 109 0.95 -10.63 -13.98
C LEU A 109 0.33 -9.38 -14.64
N TRP A 110 -0.21 -8.47 -13.85
CA TRP A 110 -0.79 -7.23 -14.35
C TRP A 110 0.28 -6.28 -14.91
N ALA A 111 1.42 -6.15 -14.22
CA ALA A 111 2.57 -5.42 -14.74
C ALA A 111 3.04 -5.99 -16.10
N PHE A 112 3.09 -7.32 -16.22
CA PHE A 112 3.42 -8.00 -17.48
C PHE A 112 2.41 -7.70 -18.59
N LYS A 113 1.10 -7.75 -18.28
CA LYS A 113 0.04 -7.39 -19.25
C LYS A 113 0.21 -5.95 -19.76
N LEU A 114 0.47 -5.00 -18.86
CA LEU A 114 0.70 -3.60 -19.25
C LEU A 114 1.99 -3.41 -20.06
N ASP A 115 3.05 -4.15 -19.75
CA ASP A 115 4.30 -4.16 -20.53
C ASP A 115 4.02 -4.57 -21.98
N TYR A 116 3.26 -5.66 -22.14
CA TYR A 116 2.87 -6.18 -23.45
C TYR A 116 2.01 -5.19 -24.25
N GLU A 117 0.95 -4.63 -23.65
CA GLU A 117 0.10 -3.61 -24.30
C GLU A 117 0.90 -2.36 -24.70
N ASN A 118 1.91 -1.99 -23.92
CA ASN A 118 2.79 -0.87 -24.23
C ASN A 118 3.76 -1.18 -25.38
N CYS A 119 4.31 -2.40 -25.42
CA CYS A 119 5.16 -2.87 -26.52
C CYS A 119 4.40 -2.88 -27.86
N GLU A 120 3.15 -3.37 -27.91
CA GLU A 120 2.35 -3.38 -29.13
C GLU A 120 2.03 -1.97 -29.65
N LYS A 121 1.74 -1.02 -28.74
CA LYS A 121 1.50 0.38 -29.11
C LYS A 121 2.74 1.04 -29.74
N ILE A 122 3.92 0.81 -29.17
CA ILE A 122 5.18 1.34 -29.71
C ILE A 122 5.45 0.72 -31.09
N HIS A 123 5.21 -0.58 -31.26
CA HIS A 123 5.35 -1.24 -32.56
C HIS A 123 4.42 -0.64 -33.63
N SER A 124 3.17 -0.34 -33.29
CA SER A 124 2.23 0.29 -34.23
C SER A 124 2.60 1.73 -34.63
N ILE A 125 3.36 2.45 -33.82
CA ILE A 125 3.79 3.83 -34.12
C ILE A 125 5.03 3.83 -35.02
N ILE A 126 5.93 2.85 -34.86
CA ILE A 126 7.18 2.79 -35.63
C ILE A 126 6.95 2.25 -37.06
N VAL A 127 5.86 1.52 -37.29
CA VAL A 127 5.55 0.87 -38.58
C VAL A 127 4.54 1.68 -39.43
N LYS A 128 4.16 2.89 -39.01
CA LYS A 128 3.35 3.84 -39.78
C LYS A 128 4.17 5.06 -40.19
#